data_AF-A0A3C1B2J3-F1
#
_entry.id   AF-A0A3C1B2J3-F1
#
_cell.length_a   1.000
_cell.length_b   1.000
_cell.length_c   1.000
_cell.angle_alpha   90.00
_cell.angle_beta   90.00
_cell.angle_gamma   90.00
#
_symmetry.space_group_name_H-M   'P 1'
#
loop_
_entity.id
_entity.type
_entity.pdbx_description
1 polymer ?
#
loop_
_entity_poly.entity_id
_entity_poly.type
_entity_poly.pdbx_seq_one_letter_code
_entity_poly.pdbx_strand_id
1 'polypeptide(L)'
;MKRTLYIHDKQSGSPILRRLLIILLTLALIGGSVVGYYIMVGERRASTILDDFRQALADGQYTEAIELYRVTQAKALTDSWVEQYKDKYQAALQAMEKQIDDQVSAIQSKLLINQRLSAGELSFAEDMAEASAVRLISFLRKICTDYLDGRLERNTLENAFGQLASLTNLKESIGGLPGQFDAMTVAQPQIIAAYADLADAQYWAAWQIYKDLAEDEKMIGFVQDLARQRLADCEKVMYQPLLEKARTLMAGGRYLSARDALEKMAAVYKQDETVSQAIDVCSSHLPIAYASYNGTVEVITIKPLIIRPDLAFDDDRYAAAANDTMLTTHEFRVLLDELYANNYILIDASRLYTADRKRASLQLPVGKKPIILVIDGLNYYASRRQTGNCWDLVFDEGGEVSGLYQDISGQMIVDREAEAIGLLDTFVTAHPDFSHDGAKGTISLTGYECLFGKIIDEDQLDDRNLALADNGYETISPTADEIAANREEARNLIDRLLQTGWQFASSSYGFIDIGNSEFEKIKADHGKWQAQIGSLTRPVEFFNYPSGSILAGSDERAIWLREQGFILFGGLGTTAYLYAGNGYIYVDKTPINGFTLRNAALYKLGRLFDADKVYDEGVR
;
A
#
# COMPACT_ATOMS: atom_id res chain seq x y z
N MET A 1 49.09 76.08 96.53
CA MET A 1 47.75 76.00 95.90
C MET A 1 47.92 75.68 94.42
N LYS A 2 47.76 74.41 94.03
CA LYS A 2 47.18 73.92 92.76
C LYS A 2 47.46 72.42 92.62
N ARG A 3 46.38 71.67 92.38
CA ARG A 3 46.33 70.21 92.21
C ARG A 3 46.89 69.82 90.85
N THR A 4 47.73 68.80 90.83
CA THR A 4 48.11 68.03 89.64
C THR A 4 47.43 66.67 89.75
N LEU A 5 46.55 66.35 88.79
CA LEU A 5 45.83 65.09 88.71
C LEU A 5 46.71 64.04 88.03
N TYR A 6 47.01 62.97 88.77
CA TYR A 6 47.63 61.75 88.25
C TYR A 6 46.56 60.78 87.72
N ILE A 7 46.90 60.17 86.59
CA ILE A 7 46.16 59.15 85.86
C ILE A 7 45.96 57.92 86.77
N HIS A 8 44.72 57.42 86.85
CA HIS A 8 44.36 56.22 87.59
C HIS A 8 44.35 55.00 86.66
N ASP A 9 45.19 54.03 87.00
CA ASP A 9 45.22 52.68 86.44
C ASP A 9 44.06 51.86 87.02
N LYS A 10 43.30 51.14 86.17
CA LYS A 10 42.14 50.35 86.59
C LYS A 10 42.20 48.91 86.06
N GLN A 11 42.62 48.04 86.98
CA GLN A 11 42.20 46.65 87.20
C GLN A 11 42.22 45.64 86.03
N SER A 12 43.33 44.89 86.00
CA SER A 12 43.43 43.41 85.87
C SER A 12 42.10 42.64 85.73
N GLY A 13 41.72 42.32 84.50
CA GLY A 13 40.81 41.20 84.22
C GLY A 13 41.48 39.86 84.55
N SER A 14 40.73 38.94 85.16
CA SER A 14 41.17 37.60 85.57
C SER A 14 42.06 36.92 84.51
N PRO A 15 43.28 36.47 84.86
CA PRO A 15 44.20 35.85 83.91
C PRO A 15 43.62 34.58 83.26
N ILE A 16 42.61 33.95 83.87
CA ILE A 16 41.92 32.75 83.35
C ILE A 16 40.94 33.12 82.23
N LEU A 17 40.15 34.19 82.41
CA LEU A 17 39.18 34.67 81.40
C LEU A 17 39.88 35.23 80.17
N ARG A 18 40.99 35.96 80.33
CA ARG A 18 41.84 36.38 79.20
C ARG A 18 42.44 35.19 78.47
N ARG A 19 42.92 34.16 79.19
CA ARG A 19 43.45 32.92 78.56
C ARG A 19 42.35 32.15 77.82
N LEU A 20 41.16 32.00 78.38
CA LEU A 20 40.02 31.36 77.71
C LEU A 20 39.54 32.12 76.48
N LEU A 21 39.47 33.47 76.55
CA LEU A 21 39.10 34.30 75.40
C LEU A 21 40.17 34.24 74.30
N ILE A 22 41.45 34.25 74.67
CA ILE A 22 42.57 34.07 73.72
C ILE A 22 42.49 32.68 73.08
N ILE A 23 42.21 31.61 73.84
CA ILE A 23 42.03 30.25 73.31
C ILE A 23 40.82 30.16 72.37
N LEU A 24 39.68 30.76 72.73
CA LEU A 24 38.49 30.81 71.87
C LEU A 24 38.73 31.61 70.59
N LEU A 25 39.41 32.75 70.67
CA LEU A 25 39.78 33.56 69.52
C LEU A 25 40.81 32.84 68.65
N THR A 26 41.77 32.12 69.23
CA THR A 26 42.71 31.29 68.44
C THR A 26 41.99 30.10 67.81
N LEU A 27 41.08 29.43 68.49
CA LEU A 27 40.25 28.37 67.91
C LEU A 27 39.32 28.89 66.81
N ALA A 28 38.76 30.09 66.96
CA ALA A 28 37.96 30.74 65.93
C ALA A 28 38.81 31.21 64.74
N LEU A 29 40.03 31.68 64.99
CA LEU A 29 40.97 32.07 63.93
C LEU A 29 41.51 30.84 63.19
N ILE A 30 41.81 29.76 63.89
CA ILE A 30 42.18 28.46 63.32
C ILE A 30 40.99 27.90 62.55
N GLY A 31 39.79 27.91 63.12
CA GLY A 31 38.56 27.47 62.46
C GLY A 31 38.24 28.29 61.21
N GLY A 32 38.34 29.62 61.28
CA GLY A 32 38.15 30.53 60.15
C GLY A 32 39.22 30.39 59.08
N SER A 33 40.48 30.12 59.48
CA SER A 33 41.58 29.86 58.56
C SER A 33 41.45 28.50 57.89
N VAL A 34 40.95 27.48 58.61
CA VAL A 34 40.63 26.16 58.05
C VAL A 34 39.47 26.24 57.08
N VAL A 35 38.39 26.95 57.42
CA VAL A 35 37.23 27.17 56.54
C VAL A 35 37.63 28.02 55.32
N GLY A 36 38.38 29.10 55.52
CA GLY A 36 38.87 29.95 54.43
C GLY A 36 39.83 29.19 53.49
N TYR A 37 40.70 28.35 54.04
CA TYR A 37 41.52 27.44 53.25
C TYR A 37 40.67 26.42 52.47
N TYR A 38 39.63 25.86 53.09
CA TYR A 38 38.71 24.92 52.44
C TYR A 38 37.95 25.56 51.27
N ILE A 39 37.47 26.80 51.45
CA ILE A 39 36.78 27.60 50.42
C ILE A 39 37.75 27.94 49.28
N MET A 40 38.95 28.43 49.60
CA MET A 40 39.96 28.80 48.60
C MET A 40 40.42 27.59 47.77
N VAL A 41 40.62 26.42 48.41
CA VAL A 41 40.96 25.17 47.71
C VAL A 41 39.78 24.68 46.86
N GLY A 42 38.54 24.79 47.36
CA GLY A 42 37.33 24.44 46.63
C GLY A 42 37.11 25.29 45.38
N GLU A 43 37.28 26.61 45.49
CA GLU A 43 37.15 27.53 44.36
C GLU A 43 38.21 27.30 43.29
N ARG A 44 39.46 27.16 43.70
CA ARG A 44 40.57 26.87 42.77
C ARG A 44 40.30 25.57 42.03
N ARG A 45 39.91 24.51 42.75
CA ARG A 45 39.62 23.21 42.16
C ARG A 45 38.41 23.26 41.22
N ALA A 46 37.34 23.98 41.55
CA ALA A 46 36.19 24.16 40.65
C ALA A 46 36.54 24.93 39.37
N SER A 47 37.54 25.84 39.44
CA SER A 47 37.98 26.63 38.30
C SER A 47 38.99 25.94 37.38
N THR A 48 39.81 24.99 37.90
CA THR A 48 40.85 24.31 37.10
C THR A 48 40.44 22.94 36.61
N ILE A 49 39.42 22.30 37.22
CA ILE A 49 39.10 20.88 36.95
C ILE A 49 38.83 20.56 35.48
N LEU A 50 38.26 21.51 34.72
CA LEU A 50 38.05 21.35 33.28
C LEU A 50 39.35 21.41 32.49
N ASP A 51 40.28 22.29 32.87
CA ASP A 51 41.58 22.41 32.23
C ASP A 51 42.47 21.21 32.61
N ASP A 52 42.43 20.78 33.86
CA ASP A 52 43.10 19.57 34.36
C ASP A 52 42.59 18.33 33.59
N PHE A 53 41.28 18.22 33.37
CA PHE A 53 40.68 17.16 32.56
C PHE A 53 41.12 17.21 31.10
N ARG A 54 41.13 18.40 30.49
CA ARG A 54 41.59 18.61 29.11
C ARG A 54 43.04 18.22 28.94
N GLN A 55 43.88 18.60 29.89
CA GLN A 55 45.29 18.25 29.90
C GLN A 55 45.47 16.74 30.04
N ALA A 56 44.77 16.11 30.98
CA ALA A 56 44.79 14.65 31.15
C ALA A 56 44.35 13.91 29.87
N LEU A 57 43.32 14.38 29.16
CA LEU A 57 42.92 13.83 27.86
C LEU A 57 43.99 14.03 26.78
N ALA A 58 44.62 15.20 26.72
CA ALA A 58 45.66 15.52 25.74
C ALA A 58 46.94 14.70 25.95
N ASP A 59 47.28 14.43 27.22
CA ASP A 59 48.46 13.67 27.62
C ASP A 59 48.23 12.14 27.60
N GLY A 60 47.02 11.69 27.25
CA GLY A 60 46.66 10.27 27.21
C GLY A 60 46.50 9.62 28.59
N GLN A 61 46.32 10.43 29.64
CA GLN A 61 46.14 10.01 31.02
C GLN A 61 44.66 9.74 31.33
N TYR A 62 44.06 8.77 30.65
CA TYR A 62 42.61 8.53 30.69
C TYR A 62 42.09 8.09 32.07
N THR A 63 42.88 7.36 32.86
CA THR A 63 42.51 7.02 34.24
C THR A 63 42.41 8.27 35.12
N GLU A 64 43.25 9.28 34.91
CA GLU A 64 43.15 10.55 35.63
C GLU A 64 41.96 11.38 35.12
N ALA A 65 41.75 11.40 33.80
CA ALA A 65 40.62 12.09 33.19
C ALA A 65 39.26 11.55 33.68
N ILE A 66 39.10 10.22 33.80
CA ILE A 66 37.84 9.64 34.29
C ILE A 66 37.60 9.92 35.77
N GLU A 67 38.65 9.94 36.60
CA GLU A 67 38.53 10.35 38.00
C GLU A 67 38.11 11.81 38.14
N LEU A 68 38.70 12.71 37.33
CA LEU A 68 38.30 14.12 37.28
C LEU A 68 36.84 14.27 36.81
N TYR A 69 36.41 13.46 35.84
CA TYR A 69 35.02 13.40 35.39
C TYR A 69 34.07 12.94 36.52
N ARG A 70 34.36 11.82 37.19
CA ARG A 70 33.57 11.30 38.33
C ARG A 70 33.45 12.31 39.46
N VAL A 71 34.55 12.97 39.82
CA VAL A 71 34.57 14.02 40.86
C VAL A 71 33.70 15.21 40.45
N THR A 72 33.80 15.64 39.19
CA THR A 72 32.98 16.73 38.65
C THR A 72 31.51 16.36 38.66
N GLN A 73 31.16 15.15 38.23
CA GLN A 73 29.79 14.63 38.20
C GLN A 73 29.19 14.56 39.61
N ALA A 74 29.91 13.98 40.58
CA ALA A 74 29.45 13.87 41.97
C ALA A 74 29.17 15.25 42.58
N LYS A 75 30.05 16.22 42.33
CA LYS A 75 29.89 17.60 42.83
C LYS A 75 28.82 18.40 42.10
N ALA A 76 28.56 18.13 40.83
CA ALA A 76 27.48 18.75 40.07
C ALA A 76 26.08 18.27 40.54
N LEU A 77 25.99 17.07 41.12
CA LEU A 77 24.74 16.41 41.54
C LEU A 77 24.42 16.55 43.03
N THR A 78 25.36 16.98 43.88
CA THR A 78 25.14 17.04 45.33
C THR A 78 24.40 18.33 45.76
N ASP A 79 23.28 18.19 46.47
CA ASP A 79 22.57 19.30 47.12
C ASP A 79 23.08 19.48 48.56
N SER A 80 24.17 20.24 48.71
CA SER A 80 24.73 20.59 50.02
C SER A 80 24.50 22.07 50.35
N TRP A 81 24.07 22.35 51.58
CA TRP A 81 23.82 23.69 52.13
C TRP A 81 25.06 24.60 52.24
N VAL A 82 26.26 24.11 51.86
CA VAL A 82 27.55 24.81 51.99
C VAL A 82 28.26 25.03 50.63
N GLU A 83 27.85 24.41 49.53
CA GLU A 83 28.63 24.43 48.28
C GLU A 83 28.19 25.50 47.28
N GLN A 84 28.86 26.66 47.33
CA GLN A 84 28.65 27.84 46.48
C GLN A 84 29.18 27.70 45.03
N TYR A 85 29.57 26.49 44.60
CA TYR A 85 30.28 26.24 43.33
C TYR A 85 29.60 25.22 42.40
N LYS A 86 28.37 24.80 42.73
CA LYS A 86 27.60 23.81 41.96
C LYS A 86 27.48 24.17 40.48
N ASP A 87 27.13 25.43 40.17
CA ASP A 87 26.96 25.91 38.79
C ASP A 87 28.26 25.80 37.98
N LYS A 88 29.43 26.03 38.62
CA LYS A 88 30.74 25.87 37.97
C LYS A 88 31.02 24.40 37.64
N TYR A 89 30.72 23.48 38.56
CA TYR A 89 30.85 22.05 38.31
C TYR A 89 29.86 21.53 37.26
N GLN A 90 28.63 22.07 37.20
CA GLN A 90 27.67 21.76 36.14
C GLN A 90 28.14 22.24 34.77
N ALA A 91 28.64 23.47 34.67
CA ALA A 91 29.20 23.99 33.43
C ALA A 91 30.46 23.21 32.99
N ALA A 92 31.33 22.85 33.94
CA ALA A 92 32.48 22.01 33.68
C ALA A 92 32.07 20.62 33.20
N LEU A 93 31.08 19.98 33.85
CA LEU A 93 30.55 18.67 33.45
C LEU A 93 30.01 18.69 32.02
N GLN A 94 29.17 19.68 31.67
CA GLN A 94 28.66 19.83 30.30
C GLN A 94 29.78 20.00 29.27
N ALA A 95 30.84 20.75 29.60
CA ALA A 95 31.99 20.91 28.72
C ALA A 95 32.82 19.62 28.59
N MET A 96 32.98 18.84 29.67
CA MET A 96 33.63 17.53 29.65
C MET A 96 32.84 16.54 28.80
N GLU A 97 31.52 16.44 29.01
CA GLU A 97 30.62 15.57 28.25
C GLU A 97 30.67 15.91 26.76
N LYS A 98 30.60 17.19 26.40
CA LYS A 98 30.76 17.62 25.01
C LYS A 98 32.11 17.19 24.42
N GLN A 99 33.20 17.32 25.17
CA GLN A 99 34.53 16.96 24.67
C GLN A 99 34.70 15.45 24.50
N ILE A 100 34.19 14.66 25.45
CA ILE A 100 34.08 13.20 25.31
C ILE A 100 33.24 12.89 24.07
N ASP A 101 32.15 13.64 23.87
CA ASP A 101 31.23 13.38 22.79
C ASP A 101 31.84 13.61 21.41
N ASP A 102 32.59 14.71 21.28
CA ASP A 102 33.36 15.06 20.08
C ASP A 102 34.40 13.97 19.78
N GLN A 103 35.11 13.46 20.79
CA GLN A 103 36.10 12.39 20.59
C GLN A 103 35.47 11.06 20.17
N VAL A 104 34.38 10.62 20.82
CA VAL A 104 33.65 9.41 20.41
C VAL A 104 33.13 9.56 18.97
N SER A 105 32.61 10.73 18.60
CA SER A 105 32.10 10.99 17.25
C SER A 105 33.21 10.98 16.19
N ALA A 106 34.41 11.48 16.54
CA ALA A 106 35.58 11.40 15.68
C ALA A 106 36.01 9.94 15.45
N ILE A 107 36.00 9.10 16.49
CA ILE A 107 36.26 7.66 16.39
C ILE A 107 35.25 7.01 15.45
N GLN A 108 33.95 7.23 15.66
CA GLN A 108 32.88 6.69 14.82
C GLN A 108 33.05 7.08 13.34
N SER A 109 33.34 8.36 13.09
CA SER A 109 33.53 8.89 11.74
C SER A 109 34.71 8.22 11.02
N LYS A 110 35.84 8.01 11.72
CA LYS A 110 37.00 7.29 11.17
C LYS A 110 36.67 5.86 10.80
N LEU A 111 35.94 5.15 11.67
CA LEU A 111 35.55 3.77 11.42
C LEU A 111 34.64 3.64 10.20
N LEU A 112 33.69 4.57 10.02
CA LEU A 112 32.77 4.57 8.86
C LEU A 112 33.51 4.74 7.52
N ILE A 113 34.65 5.44 7.50
CA ILE A 113 35.48 5.62 6.31
C ILE A 113 36.66 4.65 6.24
N ASN A 114 36.57 3.55 6.98
CA ASN A 114 37.58 2.48 7.03
C ASN A 114 38.98 2.90 7.54
N GLN A 115 39.08 3.99 8.28
CA GLN A 115 40.35 4.42 8.85
C GLN A 115 40.71 3.67 10.14
N ARG A 116 42.00 3.44 10.32
CA ARG A 116 42.56 2.83 11.53
C ARG A 116 42.64 3.86 12.65
N LEU A 117 42.14 3.49 13.81
CA LEU A 117 42.26 4.25 15.05
C LEU A 117 43.71 4.24 15.54
N SER A 118 44.13 5.37 16.08
CA SER A 118 45.43 5.51 16.76
C SER A 118 45.43 4.78 18.11
N ALA A 119 46.62 4.53 18.66
CA ALA A 119 46.75 3.93 19.99
C ALA A 119 46.04 4.75 21.07
N GLY A 120 46.12 6.08 21.00
CA GLY A 120 45.42 6.97 21.94
C GLY A 120 43.90 6.88 21.83
N GLU A 121 43.35 6.73 20.62
CA GLU A 121 41.91 6.56 20.43
C GLU A 121 41.39 5.21 20.95
N LEU A 122 42.18 4.14 20.81
CA LEU A 122 41.86 2.84 21.39
C LEU A 122 41.91 2.88 22.92
N SER A 123 42.96 3.47 23.49
CA SER A 123 43.07 3.68 24.94
C SER A 123 41.96 4.58 25.47
N PHE A 124 41.59 5.66 24.77
CA PHE A 124 40.42 6.47 25.13
C PHE A 124 39.13 5.65 25.12
N ALA A 125 38.89 4.86 24.06
CA ALA A 125 37.71 4.02 23.95
C ALA A 125 37.60 2.99 25.10
N GLU A 126 38.73 2.44 25.55
CA GLU A 126 38.79 1.43 26.61
C GLU A 126 38.79 2.04 28.02
N ASP A 127 39.67 3.01 28.29
CA ASP A 127 39.91 3.54 29.64
C ASP A 127 38.87 4.58 30.08
N MET A 128 38.17 5.24 29.14
CA MET A 128 37.04 6.15 29.43
C MET A 128 35.68 5.43 29.38
N ALA A 129 35.64 4.13 29.70
CA ALA A 129 34.48 3.26 29.50
C ALA A 129 33.14 3.81 30.03
N GLU A 130 33.13 4.47 31.19
CA GLU A 130 31.88 5.00 31.80
C GLU A 130 31.20 6.05 30.93
N ALA A 131 31.95 6.75 30.09
CA ALA A 131 31.44 7.80 29.22
C ALA A 131 31.45 7.40 27.72
N SER A 132 32.29 6.44 27.32
CA SER A 132 32.43 6.03 25.91
C SER A 132 31.64 4.76 25.54
N ALA A 133 31.51 3.78 26.44
CA ALA A 133 31.11 2.41 26.09
C ALA A 133 29.69 2.32 25.53
N VAL A 134 28.71 2.95 26.19
CA VAL A 134 27.29 2.92 25.76
C VAL A 134 27.12 3.46 24.33
N ARG A 135 27.81 4.56 24.02
CA ARG A 135 27.75 5.21 22.70
C ARG A 135 28.43 4.36 21.63
N LEU A 136 29.58 3.75 21.95
CA LEU A 136 30.28 2.86 21.03
C LEU A 136 29.51 1.56 20.78
N ILE A 137 28.89 0.96 21.81
CA ILE A 137 28.01 -0.20 21.66
C ILE A 137 26.82 0.13 20.76
N SER A 138 26.17 1.28 21.01
CA SER A 138 25.03 1.74 20.21
C SER A 138 25.43 1.97 18.75
N PHE A 139 26.60 2.57 18.52
CA PHE A 139 27.17 2.74 17.18
C PHE A 139 27.44 1.40 16.49
N LEU A 140 28.10 0.45 17.16
CA LEU A 140 28.42 -0.86 16.60
C LEU A 140 27.17 -1.66 16.25
N ARG A 141 26.12 -1.60 17.08
CA ARG A 141 24.81 -2.18 16.76
C ARG A 141 24.14 -1.46 15.59
N LYS A 142 24.20 -0.12 15.55
CA LYS A 142 23.64 0.67 14.45
C LYS A 142 24.28 0.32 13.12
N ILE A 143 25.60 0.16 13.03
CA ILE A 143 26.26 -0.21 11.77
C ILE A 143 25.93 -1.64 11.32
N CYS A 144 25.61 -2.57 12.24
CA CYS A 144 25.02 -3.87 11.88
C CYS A 144 23.64 -3.69 11.23
N THR A 145 22.78 -2.84 11.81
CA THR A 145 21.48 -2.51 11.21
C THR A 145 21.64 -1.82 9.86
N ASP A 146 22.54 -0.85 9.74
CA ASP A 146 22.80 -0.15 8.47
C ASP A 146 23.35 -1.11 7.40
N TYR A 147 24.17 -2.10 7.77
CA TYR A 147 24.57 -3.17 6.88
C TYR A 147 23.36 -4.00 6.42
N LEU A 148 22.53 -4.49 7.33
CA LEU A 148 21.33 -5.28 7.00
C LEU A 148 20.32 -4.50 6.16
N ASP A 149 20.20 -3.19 6.38
CA ASP A 149 19.38 -2.26 5.59
C ASP A 149 20.02 -1.91 4.22
N GLY A 150 21.21 -2.43 3.89
CA GLY A 150 21.90 -2.21 2.62
C GLY A 150 22.60 -0.84 2.48
N ARG A 151 22.77 -0.10 3.58
CA ARG A 151 23.36 1.25 3.61
C ARG A 151 24.85 1.27 3.93
N LEU A 152 25.42 0.12 4.31
CA LEU A 152 26.83 -0.02 4.69
C LEU A 152 27.44 -1.25 4.02
N GLU A 153 28.73 -1.18 3.69
CA GLU A 153 29.47 -2.33 3.17
C GLU A 153 29.98 -3.24 4.30
N ARG A 154 30.09 -4.54 4.01
CA ARG A 154 30.61 -5.55 4.96
C ARG A 154 32.03 -5.23 5.43
N ASN A 155 32.89 -4.70 4.56
CA ASN A 155 34.26 -4.33 4.91
C ASN A 155 34.29 -3.27 6.02
N THR A 156 33.36 -2.30 6.01
CA THR A 156 33.25 -1.27 7.05
C THR A 156 32.80 -1.85 8.38
N LEU A 157 31.88 -2.81 8.35
CA LEU A 157 31.46 -3.56 9.53
C LEU A 157 32.63 -4.35 10.14
N GLU A 158 33.34 -5.13 9.32
CA GLU A 158 34.48 -5.94 9.75
C GLU A 158 35.62 -5.07 10.30
N ASN A 159 35.89 -3.93 9.66
CA ASN A 159 36.91 -3.00 10.11
C ASN A 159 36.57 -2.38 11.48
N ALA A 160 35.33 -1.90 11.65
CA ALA A 160 34.90 -1.32 12.92
C ALA A 160 34.99 -2.32 14.08
N PHE A 161 34.48 -3.54 13.87
CA PHE A 161 34.52 -4.59 14.89
C PHE A 161 35.93 -5.14 15.12
N GLY A 162 36.76 -5.26 14.07
CA GLY A 162 38.15 -5.71 14.19
C GLY A 162 39.01 -4.79 15.05
N GLN A 163 38.64 -3.50 15.16
CA GLN A 163 39.34 -2.52 15.99
C GLN A 163 38.78 -2.40 17.41
N LEU A 164 37.46 -2.53 17.59
CA LEU A 164 36.80 -2.24 18.87
C LEU A 164 36.29 -3.47 19.64
N ALA A 165 35.97 -4.58 18.99
CA ALA A 165 35.23 -5.68 19.62
C ALA A 165 36.02 -6.47 20.67
N SER A 166 37.35 -6.35 20.66
CA SER A 166 38.24 -6.98 21.63
C SER A 166 38.47 -6.15 22.89
N LEU A 167 38.10 -4.85 22.90
CA LEU A 167 38.26 -3.98 24.06
C LEU A 167 37.48 -4.54 25.26
N THR A 168 38.09 -4.55 26.44
CA THR A 168 37.52 -5.23 27.61
C THR A 168 36.14 -4.70 28.00
N ASN A 169 35.91 -3.40 27.87
CA ASN A 169 34.64 -2.73 28.15
C ASN A 169 33.54 -2.95 27.10
N LEU A 170 33.88 -3.44 25.89
CA LEU A 170 32.92 -3.69 24.80
C LEU A 170 32.67 -5.18 24.57
N LYS A 171 33.66 -6.02 24.86
CA LYS A 171 33.67 -7.46 24.54
C LYS A 171 32.43 -8.22 25.03
N GLU A 172 31.96 -7.95 26.24
CA GLU A 172 30.78 -8.64 26.79
C GLU A 172 29.48 -8.31 26.03
N SER A 173 29.35 -7.06 25.54
CA SER A 173 28.11 -6.59 24.91
C SER A 173 28.04 -6.83 23.41
N ILE A 174 29.18 -6.80 22.71
CA ILE A 174 29.24 -6.86 21.24
C ILE A 174 30.29 -7.84 20.69
N GLY A 175 31.10 -8.48 21.54
CA GLY A 175 32.18 -9.37 21.10
C GLY A 175 31.71 -10.64 20.37
N GLY A 176 30.44 -11.05 20.57
CA GLY A 176 29.83 -12.17 19.85
C GLY A 176 29.24 -11.83 18.47
N LEU A 177 29.07 -10.54 18.15
CA LEU A 177 28.44 -10.12 16.88
C LEU A 177 29.26 -10.45 15.62
N PRO A 178 30.60 -10.36 15.61
CA PRO A 178 31.39 -10.75 14.44
C PRO A 178 31.13 -12.18 13.97
N GLY A 179 30.85 -13.11 14.90
CA GLY A 179 30.49 -14.49 14.58
C GLY A 179 29.14 -14.63 13.86
N GLN A 180 28.34 -13.57 13.77
CA GLN A 180 27.03 -13.54 13.12
C GLN A 180 27.06 -12.84 11.75
N PHE A 181 28.20 -12.32 11.29
CA PHE A 181 28.27 -11.55 10.04
C PHE A 181 27.88 -12.36 8.81
N ASP A 182 28.19 -13.66 8.77
CA ASP A 182 27.75 -14.51 7.67
C ASP A 182 26.23 -14.70 7.66
N ALA A 183 25.60 -14.85 8.83
CA ALA A 183 24.15 -14.86 8.95
C ALA A 183 23.55 -13.52 8.51
N MET A 184 24.18 -12.39 8.87
CA MET A 184 23.77 -11.07 8.40
C MET A 184 23.85 -10.97 6.87
N THR A 185 24.91 -11.50 6.24
CA THR A 185 25.05 -11.52 4.77
C THR A 185 23.93 -12.32 4.11
N VAL A 186 23.51 -13.45 4.70
CA VAL A 186 22.40 -14.26 4.19
C VAL A 186 21.05 -13.56 4.36
N ALA A 187 20.85 -12.84 5.47
CA ALA A 187 19.59 -12.16 5.79
C ALA A 187 19.41 -10.81 5.07
N GLN A 188 20.50 -10.09 4.77
CA GLN A 188 20.47 -8.77 4.13
C GLN A 188 19.54 -8.67 2.90
N PRO A 189 19.65 -9.54 1.86
CA PRO A 189 18.78 -9.42 0.68
C PRO A 189 17.30 -9.60 1.03
N GLN A 190 16.98 -10.42 2.03
CA GLN A 190 15.60 -10.66 2.49
C GLN A 190 15.07 -9.42 3.22
N ILE A 191 15.86 -8.80 4.10
CA ILE A 191 15.48 -7.57 4.81
C ILE A 191 15.25 -6.41 3.84
N ILE A 192 16.10 -6.27 2.81
CA ILE A 192 15.93 -5.28 1.75
C ILE A 192 14.64 -5.53 0.97
N ALA A 193 14.36 -6.79 0.60
CA ALA A 193 13.12 -7.16 -0.10
C ALA A 193 11.88 -6.84 0.75
N ALA A 194 11.88 -7.20 2.04
CA ALA A 194 10.76 -6.90 2.94
C ALA A 194 10.52 -5.39 3.11
N TYR A 195 11.57 -4.58 3.09
CA TYR A 195 11.45 -3.11 3.13
C TYR A 195 10.82 -2.57 1.84
N ALA A 196 11.22 -3.10 0.68
CA ALA A 196 10.62 -2.73 -0.61
C ALA A 196 9.15 -3.15 -0.67
N ASP A 197 8.82 -4.38 -0.27
CA ASP A 197 7.45 -4.87 -0.19
C ASP A 197 6.58 -3.98 0.70
N LEU A 198 7.10 -3.55 1.87
CA LEU A 198 6.36 -2.66 2.76
C LEU A 198 6.12 -1.27 2.14
N ALA A 199 7.11 -0.73 1.41
CA ALA A 199 6.97 0.54 0.69
C ALA A 199 5.93 0.45 -0.44
N ASP A 200 5.83 -0.72 -1.09
CA ASP A 200 4.88 -1.02 -2.16
C ASP A 200 3.52 -1.54 -1.64
N ALA A 201 3.26 -1.40 -0.34
CA ALA A 201 2.06 -1.86 0.35
C ALA A 201 1.76 -3.37 0.21
N GLN A 202 2.79 -4.19 -0.10
CA GLN A 202 2.76 -5.65 -0.09
C GLN A 202 2.94 -6.19 1.34
N TYR A 203 2.06 -5.79 2.24
CA TYR A 203 2.20 -6.04 3.68
C TYR A 203 2.40 -7.51 4.06
N TRP A 204 1.65 -8.42 3.44
CA TRP A 204 1.74 -9.85 3.73
C TRP A 204 3.08 -10.45 3.30
N ALA A 205 3.67 -9.98 2.19
CA ALA A 205 4.97 -10.43 1.72
C ALA A 205 6.08 -9.98 2.68
N ALA A 206 6.08 -8.70 3.05
CA ALA A 206 7.00 -8.15 4.05
C ALA A 206 6.87 -8.84 5.41
N TRP A 207 5.63 -9.02 5.91
CA TRP A 207 5.35 -9.70 7.17
C TRP A 207 5.87 -11.14 7.18
N GLN A 208 5.65 -11.89 6.08
CA GLN A 208 6.11 -13.26 5.96
C GLN A 208 7.65 -13.35 6.03
N ILE A 209 8.37 -12.48 5.32
CA ILE A 209 9.83 -12.44 5.37
C ILE A 209 10.34 -12.16 6.79
N TYR A 210 9.80 -11.15 7.46
CA TYR A 210 10.23 -10.83 8.83
C TYR A 210 9.89 -11.94 9.82
N LYS A 211 8.74 -12.60 9.64
CA LYS A 211 8.34 -13.74 10.44
C LYS A 211 9.29 -14.93 10.24
N ASP A 212 9.61 -15.26 9.00
CA ASP A 212 10.52 -16.37 8.68
C ASP A 212 11.91 -16.11 9.28
N LEU A 213 12.45 -14.89 9.16
CA LEU A 213 13.72 -14.52 9.78
C LEU A 213 13.68 -14.52 11.32
N ALA A 214 12.53 -14.14 11.92
CA ALA A 214 12.35 -14.14 13.37
C ALA A 214 12.22 -15.56 13.96
N GLU A 215 11.75 -16.53 13.16
CA GLU A 215 11.55 -17.93 13.55
C GLU A 215 12.70 -18.85 13.12
N ASP A 216 13.61 -18.42 12.23
CA ASP A 216 14.74 -19.22 11.76
C ASP A 216 15.81 -19.45 12.85
N GLU A 217 16.00 -20.71 13.23
CA GLU A 217 17.01 -21.17 14.18
C GLU A 217 18.46 -20.86 13.72
N LYS A 218 18.68 -20.65 12.42
CA LYS A 218 20.00 -20.27 11.88
C LYS A 218 20.30 -18.77 12.06
N MET A 219 19.30 -17.96 12.39
CA MET A 219 19.41 -16.51 12.52
C MET A 219 19.50 -16.02 13.98
N ILE A 220 19.74 -16.93 14.93
CA ILE A 220 19.81 -16.63 16.37
C ILE A 220 20.79 -15.47 16.65
N GLY A 221 20.34 -14.56 17.52
CA GLY A 221 21.10 -13.38 17.92
C GLY A 221 20.57 -12.11 17.25
N PHE A 222 21.47 -11.29 16.73
CA PHE A 222 21.16 -9.94 16.27
C PHE A 222 20.16 -9.90 15.12
N VAL A 223 20.28 -10.80 14.15
CA VAL A 223 19.38 -10.87 12.99
C VAL A 223 17.96 -11.22 13.45
N GLN A 224 17.81 -12.26 14.26
CA GLN A 224 16.52 -12.65 14.83
C GLN A 224 15.90 -11.55 15.69
N ASP A 225 16.68 -10.88 16.54
CA ASP A 225 16.19 -9.78 17.39
C ASP A 225 15.70 -8.60 16.53
N LEU A 226 16.48 -8.23 15.50
CA LEU A 226 16.07 -7.20 14.55
C LEU A 226 14.81 -7.62 13.78
N ALA A 227 14.75 -8.85 13.30
CA ALA A 227 13.59 -9.37 12.56
C ALA A 227 12.32 -9.35 13.42
N ARG A 228 12.39 -9.71 14.70
CA ARG A 228 11.26 -9.61 15.65
C ARG A 228 10.81 -8.17 15.85
N GLN A 229 11.74 -7.23 15.97
CA GLN A 229 11.40 -5.81 16.05
C GLN A 229 10.70 -5.33 14.77
N ARG A 230 11.26 -5.66 13.60
CA ARG A 230 10.70 -5.28 12.30
C ARG A 230 9.34 -5.93 12.04
N LEU A 231 9.15 -7.17 12.46
CA LEU A 231 7.86 -7.87 12.41
C LEU A 231 6.81 -7.11 13.23
N ALA A 232 7.11 -6.75 14.48
CA ALA A 232 6.20 -5.99 15.33
C ALA A 232 5.86 -4.60 14.77
N ASP A 233 6.81 -3.94 14.11
CA ASP A 233 6.57 -2.65 13.45
C ASP A 233 5.74 -2.83 12.17
N CYS A 234 6.00 -3.87 11.38
CA CYS A 234 5.20 -4.25 10.21
C CYS A 234 3.73 -4.52 10.59
N GLU A 235 3.50 -5.28 11.66
CA GLU A 235 2.16 -5.57 12.18
C GLU A 235 1.41 -4.30 12.59
N LYS A 236 2.08 -3.26 13.10
CA LYS A 236 1.42 -1.97 13.39
C LYS A 236 1.05 -1.23 12.10
N VAL A 237 1.94 -1.20 11.12
CA VAL A 237 1.77 -0.45 9.88
C VAL A 237 0.69 -1.07 8.99
N MET A 238 0.60 -2.40 8.93
CA MET A 238 -0.33 -3.10 8.04
C MET A 238 -1.79 -3.13 8.53
N TYR A 239 -2.04 -2.90 9.83
CA TYR A 239 -3.37 -3.08 10.42
C TYR A 239 -4.45 -2.22 9.75
N GLN A 240 -4.28 -0.90 9.76
CA GLN A 240 -5.29 0.04 9.25
C GLN A 240 -5.52 -0.13 7.74
N PRO A 241 -4.48 -0.17 6.87
CA PRO A 241 -4.68 -0.36 5.44
C PRO A 241 -5.40 -1.66 5.08
N LEU A 242 -5.10 -2.77 5.77
CA LEU A 242 -5.76 -4.05 5.52
C LEU A 242 -7.22 -4.05 5.98
N LEU A 243 -7.51 -3.43 7.14
CA LEU A 243 -8.88 -3.28 7.62
C LEU A 243 -9.71 -2.41 6.67
N GLU A 244 -9.17 -1.30 6.18
CA GLU A 244 -9.85 -0.43 5.21
C GLU A 244 -10.07 -1.13 3.87
N LYS A 245 -9.13 -1.97 3.43
CA LYS A 245 -9.32 -2.81 2.24
C LYS A 245 -10.48 -3.79 2.44
N ALA A 246 -10.59 -4.43 3.60
CA ALA A 246 -11.71 -5.30 3.93
C ALA A 246 -13.04 -4.54 3.99
N ARG A 247 -13.07 -3.34 4.60
CA ARG A 247 -14.26 -2.47 4.62
C ARG A 247 -14.69 -2.05 3.22
N THR A 248 -13.75 -1.73 2.34
CA THR A 248 -14.03 -1.41 0.94
C THR A 248 -14.67 -2.59 0.22
N LEU A 249 -14.16 -3.81 0.44
CA LEU A 249 -14.77 -5.04 -0.09
C LEU A 249 -16.20 -5.21 0.43
N MET A 250 -16.43 -5.04 1.74
CA MET A 250 -17.76 -5.13 2.35
C MET A 250 -18.74 -4.09 1.76
N ALA A 251 -18.30 -2.85 1.56
CA ALA A 251 -19.11 -1.79 0.95
C ALA A 251 -19.51 -2.12 -0.50
N GLY A 252 -18.69 -2.90 -1.20
CA GLY A 252 -18.97 -3.44 -2.53
C GLY A 252 -19.79 -4.74 -2.54
N GLY A 253 -20.25 -5.23 -1.40
CA GLY A 253 -20.95 -6.52 -1.29
C GLY A 253 -20.03 -7.75 -1.43
N ARG A 254 -18.71 -7.56 -1.41
CA ARG A 254 -17.68 -8.61 -1.58
C ARG A 254 -17.40 -9.34 -0.27
N TYR A 255 -18.44 -9.84 0.40
CA TYR A 255 -18.35 -10.38 1.76
C TYR A 255 -17.49 -11.65 1.89
N LEU A 256 -17.41 -12.49 0.86
CA LEU A 256 -16.55 -13.69 0.88
C LEU A 256 -15.09 -13.26 0.82
N SER A 257 -14.75 -12.38 -0.11
CA SER A 257 -13.40 -11.83 -0.24
C SER A 257 -12.98 -11.03 1.00
N ALA A 258 -13.90 -10.24 1.58
CA ALA A 258 -13.64 -9.50 2.81
C ALA A 258 -13.40 -10.45 3.99
N ARG A 259 -14.22 -11.50 4.16
CA ARG A 259 -14.03 -12.49 5.22
C ARG A 259 -12.67 -13.17 5.09
N ASP A 260 -12.30 -13.65 3.90
CA ASP A 260 -11.00 -14.30 3.68
C ASP A 260 -9.82 -13.36 4.01
N ALA A 261 -9.96 -12.06 3.75
CA ALA A 261 -8.96 -11.06 4.14
C ALA A 261 -8.90 -10.84 5.66
N LEU A 262 -10.06 -10.75 6.31
CA LEU A 262 -10.18 -10.55 7.76
C LEU A 262 -9.73 -11.80 8.55
N GLU A 263 -9.97 -13.00 8.06
CA GLU A 263 -9.50 -14.24 8.68
C GLU A 263 -7.96 -14.30 8.70
N LYS A 264 -7.30 -13.84 7.62
CA LYS A 264 -5.84 -13.67 7.62
C LYS A 264 -5.39 -12.65 8.66
N MET A 265 -6.10 -11.53 8.80
CA MET A 265 -5.81 -10.56 9.85
C MET A 265 -6.00 -11.15 11.26
N ALA A 266 -7.06 -11.92 11.50
CA ALA A 266 -7.34 -12.54 12.79
C ALA A 266 -6.26 -13.56 13.22
N ALA A 267 -5.53 -14.15 12.26
CA ALA A 267 -4.39 -15.01 12.54
C ALA A 267 -3.20 -14.24 13.17
N VAL A 268 -3.06 -12.95 12.85
CA VAL A 268 -2.03 -12.04 13.37
C VAL A 268 -2.53 -11.31 14.62
N TYR A 269 -3.67 -10.62 14.51
CA TYR A 269 -4.27 -9.81 15.57
C TYR A 269 -5.26 -10.63 16.39
N LYS A 270 -4.71 -11.55 17.19
CA LYS A 270 -5.50 -12.43 18.04
C LYS A 270 -6.38 -11.61 18.99
N GLN A 271 -7.66 -11.98 19.09
CA GLN A 271 -8.66 -11.35 19.97
C GLN A 271 -9.00 -9.89 19.62
N ASP A 272 -8.73 -9.45 18.39
CA ASP A 272 -9.20 -8.14 17.93
C ASP A 272 -10.72 -8.14 17.72
N GLU A 273 -11.43 -7.38 18.55
CA GLU A 273 -12.89 -7.27 18.50
C GLU A 273 -13.40 -6.63 17.20
N THR A 274 -12.65 -5.69 16.63
CA THR A 274 -13.06 -4.99 15.38
C THR A 274 -13.01 -5.96 14.21
N VAL A 275 -11.93 -6.73 14.10
CA VAL A 275 -11.77 -7.77 13.06
C VAL A 275 -12.80 -8.87 13.26
N SER A 276 -13.01 -9.34 14.51
CA SER A 276 -14.02 -10.37 14.80
C SER A 276 -15.44 -9.94 14.43
N GLN A 277 -15.85 -8.73 14.80
CA GLN A 277 -17.18 -8.21 14.44
C GLN A 277 -17.35 -8.07 12.92
N ALA A 278 -16.29 -7.64 12.21
CA ALA A 278 -16.34 -7.56 10.75
C ALA A 278 -16.48 -8.95 10.10
N ILE A 279 -15.82 -9.99 10.64
CA ILE A 279 -15.99 -11.39 10.21
C ILE A 279 -17.43 -11.86 10.43
N ASP A 280 -18.05 -11.52 11.55
CA ASP A 280 -19.44 -11.88 11.85
C ASP A 280 -20.41 -11.21 10.87
N VAL A 281 -20.21 -9.92 10.58
CA VAL A 281 -20.99 -9.19 9.56
C VAL A 281 -20.86 -9.86 8.21
N CYS A 282 -19.65 -10.20 7.76
CA CYS A 282 -19.45 -10.90 6.50
C CYS A 282 -20.17 -12.25 6.50
N SER A 283 -20.03 -13.03 7.57
CA SER A 283 -20.63 -14.37 7.69
C SER A 283 -22.16 -14.33 7.63
N SER A 284 -22.79 -13.27 8.14
CA SER A 284 -24.26 -13.09 8.07
C SER A 284 -24.80 -12.85 6.65
N HIS A 285 -23.95 -12.40 5.72
CA HIS A 285 -24.30 -12.19 4.31
C HIS A 285 -23.96 -13.39 3.42
N LEU A 286 -23.26 -14.40 3.96
CA LEU A 286 -22.80 -15.54 3.20
C LEU A 286 -23.79 -16.72 3.31
N PRO A 287 -23.99 -17.48 2.22
CA PRO A 287 -24.73 -18.74 2.24
C PRO A 287 -24.19 -19.74 3.27
N ILE A 288 -25.11 -20.47 3.89
CA ILE A 288 -24.82 -21.47 4.93
C ILE A 288 -23.97 -22.63 4.39
N ALA A 289 -24.14 -22.99 3.12
CA ALA A 289 -23.46 -24.14 2.51
C ALA A 289 -23.02 -23.86 1.07
N TYR A 290 -21.78 -24.25 0.78
CA TYR A 290 -21.17 -24.26 -0.55
C TYR A 290 -20.92 -25.70 -1.00
N ALA A 291 -20.91 -25.91 -2.31
CA ALA A 291 -20.51 -27.17 -2.93
C ALA A 291 -19.62 -26.93 -4.15
N SER A 292 -18.74 -27.88 -4.41
CA SER A 292 -17.95 -27.92 -5.64
C SER A 292 -18.88 -28.00 -6.86
N TYR A 293 -18.77 -27.02 -7.75
CA TYR A 293 -19.50 -27.00 -9.01
C TYR A 293 -18.69 -27.71 -10.10
N ASN A 294 -19.26 -28.79 -10.64
CA ASN A 294 -18.63 -29.62 -11.69
C ASN A 294 -19.27 -29.45 -13.07
N GLY A 295 -20.27 -28.57 -13.21
CA GLY A 295 -20.96 -28.31 -14.47
C GLY A 295 -20.19 -27.35 -15.40
N THR A 296 -20.86 -26.93 -16.47
CA THR A 296 -20.35 -25.90 -17.38
C THR A 296 -20.57 -24.50 -16.82
N VAL A 297 -19.66 -23.58 -17.13
CA VAL A 297 -19.85 -22.15 -16.82
C VAL A 297 -20.40 -21.48 -18.06
N GLU A 298 -21.56 -20.85 -17.94
CA GLU A 298 -22.13 -20.08 -19.04
C GLU A 298 -21.45 -18.71 -19.11
N VAL A 299 -21.13 -18.26 -20.32
CA VAL A 299 -20.67 -16.89 -20.56
C VAL A 299 -21.60 -16.29 -21.60
N ILE A 300 -22.29 -15.20 -21.24
CA ILE A 300 -23.18 -14.47 -22.14
C ILE A 300 -22.59 -13.10 -22.44
N THR A 301 -22.94 -12.55 -23.60
CA THR A 301 -22.46 -11.23 -23.99
C THR A 301 -23.58 -10.40 -24.62
N ILE A 302 -23.65 -9.14 -24.22
CA ILE A 302 -24.61 -8.15 -24.72
C ILE A 302 -23.85 -6.92 -25.19
N LYS A 303 -24.49 -6.09 -26.02
CA LYS A 303 -24.00 -4.75 -26.39
C LYS A 303 -24.70 -3.69 -25.52
N PRO A 304 -24.27 -2.41 -25.57
CA PRO A 304 -24.99 -1.31 -24.92
C PRO A 304 -26.49 -1.34 -25.25
N LEU A 305 -27.32 -1.03 -24.25
CA LEU A 305 -28.77 -1.23 -24.34
C LEU A 305 -29.47 -0.09 -25.07
N ILE A 306 -30.54 -0.43 -25.80
CA ILE A 306 -31.45 0.55 -26.41
C ILE A 306 -32.42 1.04 -25.34
N ILE A 307 -32.35 2.33 -25.01
CA ILE A 307 -33.29 3.02 -24.11
C ILE A 307 -34.40 3.75 -24.89
N ARG A 308 -34.15 4.11 -26.16
CA ARG A 308 -35.11 4.76 -27.06
C ARG A 308 -35.40 3.89 -28.28
N PRO A 309 -36.27 2.87 -28.15
CA PRO A 309 -36.66 2.01 -29.28
C PRO A 309 -37.26 2.77 -30.46
N ASP A 310 -37.93 3.89 -30.19
CA ASP A 310 -38.50 4.76 -31.21
C ASP A 310 -37.45 5.39 -32.15
N LEU A 311 -36.18 5.46 -31.72
CA LEU A 311 -35.05 5.83 -32.59
C LEU A 311 -34.35 4.60 -33.16
N ALA A 312 -34.31 3.49 -32.41
CA ALA A 312 -33.62 2.29 -32.87
C ALA A 312 -34.34 1.54 -33.99
N PHE A 313 -35.66 1.71 -34.10
CA PHE A 313 -36.54 0.98 -35.02
C PHE A 313 -37.34 1.95 -35.91
N ASP A 314 -36.68 3.00 -36.39
CA ASP A 314 -37.28 4.08 -37.21
C ASP A 314 -37.05 3.91 -38.72
N ASP A 315 -36.62 2.71 -39.15
CA ASP A 315 -36.24 2.36 -40.53
C ASP A 315 -35.07 3.17 -41.11
N ASP A 316 -34.25 3.80 -40.27
CA ASP A 316 -33.01 4.43 -40.71
C ASP A 316 -31.94 3.41 -41.16
N ARG A 317 -30.77 3.92 -41.55
CA ARG A 317 -29.65 3.07 -42.02
C ARG A 317 -29.04 2.18 -40.92
N TYR A 318 -29.31 2.45 -39.65
CA TYR A 318 -28.82 1.72 -38.49
C TYR A 318 -29.85 0.76 -37.89
N ALA A 319 -31.13 0.94 -38.18
CA ALA A 319 -32.23 0.21 -37.59
C ALA A 319 -32.06 -1.32 -37.68
N ALA A 320 -31.67 -1.85 -38.85
CA ALA A 320 -31.42 -3.28 -39.02
C ALA A 320 -30.29 -3.79 -38.10
N ALA A 321 -29.18 -3.05 -38.01
CA ALA A 321 -28.05 -3.43 -37.16
C ALA A 321 -28.40 -3.33 -35.67
N ALA A 322 -29.19 -2.33 -35.26
CA ALA A 322 -29.70 -2.20 -33.91
C ALA A 322 -30.63 -3.37 -33.56
N ASN A 323 -31.57 -3.68 -34.45
CA ASN A 323 -32.53 -4.77 -34.28
C ASN A 323 -31.84 -6.15 -34.18
N ASP A 324 -30.76 -6.37 -34.92
CA ASP A 324 -30.04 -7.64 -34.85
C ASP A 324 -29.09 -7.75 -33.66
N THR A 325 -28.40 -6.65 -33.29
CA THR A 325 -27.21 -6.76 -32.43
C THR A 325 -27.37 -6.27 -31.01
N MET A 326 -28.50 -5.67 -30.64
CA MET A 326 -28.73 -5.09 -29.32
C MET A 326 -30.03 -5.57 -28.67
N LEU A 327 -30.10 -5.42 -27.35
CA LEU A 327 -31.29 -5.57 -26.54
C LEU A 327 -31.82 -4.19 -26.14
N THR A 328 -33.12 -4.09 -25.87
CA THR A 328 -33.67 -2.93 -25.16
C THR A 328 -33.45 -3.07 -23.64
N THR A 329 -33.61 -1.96 -22.91
CA THR A 329 -33.59 -2.00 -21.44
C THR A 329 -34.71 -2.86 -20.87
N HIS A 330 -35.86 -2.96 -21.55
CA HIS A 330 -36.94 -3.84 -21.13
C HIS A 330 -36.56 -5.31 -21.27
N GLU A 331 -36.08 -5.72 -22.45
CA GLU A 331 -35.65 -7.10 -22.71
C GLU A 331 -34.52 -7.53 -21.75
N PHE A 332 -33.59 -6.63 -21.42
CA PHE A 332 -32.54 -6.94 -20.45
C PHE A 332 -33.08 -7.18 -19.03
N ARG A 333 -34.08 -6.42 -18.56
CA ARG A 333 -34.72 -6.70 -17.26
C ARG A 333 -35.35 -8.09 -17.24
N VAL A 334 -36.11 -8.44 -18.28
CA VAL A 334 -36.75 -9.76 -18.39
C VAL A 334 -35.71 -10.88 -18.48
N LEU A 335 -34.59 -10.64 -19.15
CA LEU A 335 -33.45 -11.57 -19.17
C LEU A 335 -32.92 -11.85 -17.76
N LEU A 336 -32.74 -10.82 -16.91
CA LEU A 336 -32.29 -11.00 -15.53
C LEU A 336 -33.29 -11.84 -14.71
N ASP A 337 -34.59 -11.55 -14.85
CA ASP A 337 -35.65 -12.31 -14.19
C ASP A 337 -35.62 -13.80 -14.58
N GLU A 338 -35.51 -14.10 -15.88
CA GLU A 338 -35.47 -15.48 -16.37
C GLU A 338 -34.19 -16.22 -15.93
N LEU A 339 -33.02 -15.55 -15.96
CA LEU A 339 -31.78 -16.14 -15.46
C LEU A 339 -31.88 -16.46 -13.96
N TYR A 340 -32.45 -15.54 -13.17
CA TYR A 340 -32.65 -15.74 -11.75
C TYR A 340 -33.63 -16.89 -11.45
N ALA A 341 -34.79 -16.90 -12.12
CA ALA A 341 -35.78 -17.97 -12.02
C ALA A 341 -35.20 -19.35 -12.37
N ASN A 342 -34.24 -19.38 -13.30
CA ASN A 342 -33.52 -20.58 -13.70
C ASN A 342 -32.30 -20.90 -12.82
N ASN A 343 -32.19 -20.33 -11.62
CA ASN A 343 -31.14 -20.57 -10.62
C ASN A 343 -29.72 -20.23 -11.09
N TYR A 344 -29.56 -19.28 -12.02
CA TYR A 344 -28.23 -18.75 -12.32
C TYR A 344 -27.70 -17.85 -11.19
N ILE A 345 -26.38 -17.76 -11.09
CA ILE A 345 -25.66 -16.86 -10.18
C ILE A 345 -24.49 -16.23 -10.95
N LEU A 346 -24.35 -14.91 -10.85
CA LEU A 346 -23.22 -14.17 -11.42
C LEU A 346 -21.94 -14.58 -10.70
N ILE A 347 -20.88 -14.80 -11.46
CA ILE A 347 -19.53 -14.96 -10.93
C ILE A 347 -18.56 -14.02 -11.67
N ASP A 348 -17.54 -13.56 -10.95
CA ASP A 348 -16.39 -12.89 -11.56
C ASP A 348 -15.68 -13.82 -12.54
N ALA A 349 -15.27 -13.31 -13.70
CA ALA A 349 -14.54 -14.08 -14.71
C ALA A 349 -13.17 -14.55 -14.18
N SER A 350 -12.56 -13.80 -13.28
CA SER A 350 -11.30 -14.16 -12.61
C SER A 350 -11.40 -15.41 -11.72
N ARG A 351 -12.62 -15.83 -11.33
CA ARG A 351 -12.81 -17.09 -10.57
C ARG A 351 -12.59 -18.34 -11.41
N LEU A 352 -12.42 -18.23 -12.73
CA LEU A 352 -12.14 -19.36 -13.61
C LEU A 352 -10.69 -19.85 -13.53
N TYR A 353 -9.77 -19.05 -13.00
CA TYR A 353 -8.35 -19.37 -12.94
C TYR A 353 -7.70 -19.05 -11.59
N THR A 354 -6.57 -19.71 -11.34
CA THR A 354 -5.67 -19.43 -10.23
C THR A 354 -4.61 -18.40 -10.64
N ALA A 355 -3.86 -17.87 -9.67
CA ALA A 355 -2.70 -17.02 -9.92
C ALA A 355 -1.64 -17.69 -10.83
N ASP A 356 -1.53 -19.02 -10.78
CA ASP A 356 -0.67 -19.82 -11.67
C ASP A 356 -1.26 -20.00 -13.08
N ARG A 357 -2.33 -19.28 -13.41
CA ARG A 357 -3.02 -19.30 -14.72
C ARG A 357 -3.57 -20.69 -15.08
N LYS A 358 -3.98 -21.47 -14.08
CA LYS A 358 -4.61 -22.79 -14.24
C LYS A 358 -6.10 -22.70 -13.96
N ARG A 359 -6.91 -23.57 -14.59
CA ARG A 359 -8.34 -23.67 -14.31
C ARG A 359 -8.59 -23.89 -12.81
N ALA A 360 -9.43 -23.05 -12.23
CA ALA A 360 -9.85 -23.15 -10.84
C ALA A 360 -11.12 -24.01 -10.70
N SER A 361 -11.29 -24.59 -9.51
CA SER A 361 -12.55 -25.22 -9.11
C SER A 361 -13.46 -24.17 -8.49
N LEU A 362 -14.74 -24.17 -8.87
CA LEU A 362 -15.72 -23.22 -8.34
C LEU A 362 -16.44 -23.81 -7.14
N GLN A 363 -16.52 -23.03 -6.06
CA GLN A 363 -17.39 -23.30 -4.91
C GLN A 363 -18.57 -22.35 -5.00
N LEU A 364 -19.78 -22.89 -5.10
CA LEU A 364 -21.00 -22.12 -5.25
C LEU A 364 -22.05 -22.55 -4.22
N PRO A 365 -23.04 -21.70 -3.92
CA PRO A 365 -24.19 -22.12 -3.13
C PRO A 365 -24.90 -23.30 -3.79
N VAL A 366 -25.38 -24.23 -2.97
CA VAL A 366 -26.02 -25.47 -3.47
C VAL A 366 -27.19 -25.13 -4.39
N GLY A 367 -27.20 -25.71 -5.59
CA GLY A 367 -28.27 -25.55 -6.58
C GLY A 367 -28.10 -24.39 -7.56
N LYS A 368 -27.14 -23.49 -7.36
CA LYS A 368 -26.87 -22.38 -8.29
C LYS A 368 -25.99 -22.81 -9.47
N LYS A 369 -26.21 -22.20 -10.64
CA LYS A 369 -25.42 -22.38 -11.87
C LYS A 369 -24.64 -21.10 -12.19
N PRO A 370 -23.32 -21.14 -12.37
CA PRO A 370 -22.52 -19.94 -12.63
C PRO A 370 -22.77 -19.39 -14.04
N ILE A 371 -22.89 -18.07 -14.12
CA ILE A 371 -22.91 -17.32 -15.36
C ILE A 371 -22.00 -16.08 -15.27
N ILE A 372 -21.28 -15.79 -16.35
CA ILE A 372 -20.50 -14.57 -16.53
C ILE A 372 -21.22 -13.73 -17.58
N LEU A 373 -21.51 -12.46 -17.25
CA LEU A 373 -22.08 -11.49 -18.18
C LEU A 373 -20.97 -10.56 -18.69
N VAL A 374 -20.86 -10.41 -20.01
CA VAL A 374 -19.91 -9.50 -20.65
C VAL A 374 -20.65 -8.42 -21.44
N ILE A 375 -20.44 -7.16 -21.10
CA ILE A 375 -20.90 -6.03 -21.92
C ILE A 375 -19.79 -5.73 -22.95
N ASP A 376 -20.09 -5.98 -24.21
CA ASP A 376 -19.17 -5.87 -25.34
C ASP A 376 -19.15 -4.44 -25.88
N GLY A 377 -18.05 -3.72 -25.69
CA GLY A 377 -17.81 -2.41 -26.28
C GLY A 377 -18.70 -1.29 -25.72
N LEU A 378 -18.71 -1.10 -24.40
CA LEU A 378 -19.46 -0.04 -23.70
C LEU A 378 -18.79 1.35 -23.84
N ASN A 379 -18.47 1.76 -25.06
CA ASN A 379 -17.74 3.00 -25.34
C ASN A 379 -18.64 4.19 -25.69
N TYR A 380 -19.85 3.98 -26.19
CA TYR A 380 -20.79 5.01 -26.67
C TYR A 380 -20.32 5.80 -27.91
N TYR A 381 -20.11 5.06 -29.00
CA TYR A 381 -19.79 5.60 -30.32
C TYR A 381 -20.83 6.60 -30.82
N ALA A 382 -20.45 7.54 -31.68
CA ALA A 382 -21.35 8.60 -32.16
C ALA A 382 -22.58 8.03 -32.89
N SER A 383 -22.42 6.91 -33.61
CA SER A 383 -23.50 6.17 -34.26
C SER A 383 -24.55 5.62 -33.28
N ARG A 384 -24.19 5.39 -32.01
CA ARG A 384 -25.11 4.89 -30.97
C ARG A 384 -26.16 5.92 -30.58
N ARG A 385 -25.91 7.21 -30.86
CA ARG A 385 -26.90 8.27 -30.67
C ARG A 385 -28.09 8.12 -31.62
N GLN A 386 -27.87 7.61 -32.83
CA GLN A 386 -28.93 7.34 -33.81
C GLN A 386 -29.78 6.12 -33.43
N THR A 387 -29.20 5.16 -32.70
CA THR A 387 -29.87 3.88 -32.35
C THR A 387 -30.46 3.88 -30.95
N GLY A 388 -30.73 5.07 -30.39
CA GLY A 388 -31.44 5.21 -29.13
C GLY A 388 -30.72 4.65 -27.90
N ASN A 389 -29.40 4.53 -27.94
CA ASN A 389 -28.58 4.18 -26.79
C ASN A 389 -28.24 5.42 -25.94
N CYS A 390 -27.66 5.20 -24.75
CA CYS A 390 -27.01 6.27 -24.00
C CYS A 390 -25.84 6.89 -24.79
N TRP A 391 -25.54 8.15 -24.47
CA TRP A 391 -24.46 8.93 -25.04
C TRP A 391 -23.18 8.82 -24.21
N ASP A 392 -23.31 8.79 -22.88
CA ASP A 392 -22.20 8.72 -21.93
C ASP A 392 -22.59 7.88 -20.69
N LEU A 393 -21.59 7.44 -19.92
CA LEU A 393 -21.79 7.18 -18.49
C LEU A 393 -21.38 8.39 -17.68
N VAL A 394 -22.19 8.70 -16.67
CA VAL A 394 -21.97 9.80 -15.73
C VAL A 394 -22.36 9.36 -14.32
N PHE A 395 -22.05 10.17 -13.32
CA PHE A 395 -22.62 10.00 -11.99
C PHE A 395 -24.02 10.64 -11.92
N ASP A 396 -24.96 9.94 -11.28
CA ASP A 396 -26.21 10.57 -10.83
C ASP A 396 -26.03 11.34 -9.51
N GLU A 397 -27.11 11.99 -9.03
CA GLU A 397 -27.10 12.75 -7.78
C GLU A 397 -26.78 11.89 -6.54
N GLY A 398 -26.97 10.58 -6.62
CA GLY A 398 -26.63 9.61 -5.57
C GLY A 398 -25.17 9.15 -5.62
N GLY A 399 -24.40 9.54 -6.64
CA GLY A 399 -23.04 9.07 -6.85
C GLY A 399 -22.95 7.68 -7.47
N GLU A 400 -24.04 7.18 -8.08
CA GLU A 400 -24.04 5.92 -8.83
C GLU A 400 -23.80 6.15 -10.33
N VAL A 401 -23.25 5.13 -10.99
CA VAL A 401 -22.93 5.19 -12.42
C VAL A 401 -24.20 5.00 -13.25
N SER A 402 -24.59 6.02 -14.00
CA SER A 402 -25.88 6.09 -14.70
C SER A 402 -25.70 6.45 -16.16
N GLY A 403 -26.68 6.07 -16.98
CA GLY A 403 -26.68 6.38 -18.41
C GLY A 403 -27.17 7.80 -18.65
N LEU A 404 -26.48 8.54 -19.51
CA LEU A 404 -26.91 9.85 -20.00
C LEU A 404 -27.48 9.69 -21.41
N TYR A 405 -28.72 10.11 -21.67
CA TYR A 405 -29.33 10.04 -23.01
C TYR A 405 -30.20 11.27 -23.30
N GLN A 406 -30.57 11.46 -24.56
CA GLN A 406 -31.48 12.53 -24.97
C GLN A 406 -32.93 12.00 -25.03
N ASP A 407 -33.86 12.68 -24.37
CA ASP A 407 -35.28 12.35 -24.40
C ASP A 407 -35.98 12.82 -25.69
N ILE A 408 -37.30 12.60 -25.79
CA ILE A 408 -38.07 12.99 -26.98
C ILE A 408 -38.23 14.50 -27.14
N SER A 409 -38.02 15.27 -26.06
CA SER A 409 -38.06 16.73 -26.08
C SER A 409 -36.72 17.36 -26.46
N GLY A 410 -35.66 16.55 -26.57
CA GLY A 410 -34.30 17.01 -26.80
C GLY A 410 -33.51 17.32 -25.52
N GLN A 411 -34.07 17.06 -24.34
CA GLN A 411 -33.41 17.26 -23.06
C GLN A 411 -32.48 16.08 -22.73
N MET A 412 -31.31 16.38 -22.17
CA MET A 412 -30.41 15.36 -21.63
C MET A 412 -30.91 14.87 -20.26
N ILE A 413 -31.06 13.55 -20.12
CA ILE A 413 -31.55 12.86 -18.93
C ILE A 413 -30.48 11.91 -18.41
N VAL A 414 -30.21 11.99 -17.11
CA VAL A 414 -29.44 10.99 -16.37
C VAL A 414 -30.40 10.02 -15.75
N ASP A 415 -30.27 8.73 -16.06
CA ASP A 415 -31.15 7.68 -15.55
C ASP A 415 -30.33 6.43 -15.17
N ARG A 416 -30.56 5.95 -13.96
CA ARG A 416 -29.92 4.76 -13.41
C ARG A 416 -30.32 3.50 -14.18
N GLU A 417 -31.51 3.46 -14.76
CA GLU A 417 -32.02 2.29 -15.47
C GLU A 417 -31.87 2.36 -17.00
N ALA A 418 -31.17 3.39 -17.52
CA ALA A 418 -30.99 3.56 -18.97
C ALA A 418 -29.92 2.65 -19.59
N GLU A 419 -29.13 1.94 -18.78
CA GLU A 419 -28.08 1.02 -19.24
C GLU A 419 -27.97 -0.21 -18.33
N ALA A 420 -27.38 -1.29 -18.85
CA ALA A 420 -27.18 -2.56 -18.17
C ALA A 420 -26.46 -2.43 -16.82
N ILE A 421 -25.62 -1.40 -16.66
CA ILE A 421 -24.90 -1.13 -15.40
C ILE A 421 -25.89 -0.99 -14.24
N GLY A 422 -26.78 0.02 -14.29
CA GLY A 422 -27.67 0.28 -13.16
C GLY A 422 -28.85 -0.67 -13.06
N LEU A 423 -29.29 -1.25 -14.18
CA LEU A 423 -30.27 -2.35 -14.15
C LEU A 423 -29.72 -3.56 -13.38
N LEU A 424 -28.50 -3.99 -13.67
CA LEU A 424 -27.88 -5.13 -12.98
C LEU A 424 -27.57 -4.81 -11.51
N ASP A 425 -27.08 -3.60 -11.23
CA ASP A 425 -26.77 -3.19 -9.87
C ASP A 425 -28.02 -3.17 -8.98
N THR A 426 -29.12 -2.61 -9.49
CA THR A 426 -30.42 -2.59 -8.81
C THR A 426 -30.95 -4.01 -8.62
N PHE A 427 -30.87 -4.85 -9.65
CA PHE A 427 -31.32 -6.23 -9.59
C PHE A 427 -30.57 -7.04 -8.52
N VAL A 428 -29.23 -6.97 -8.49
CA VAL A 428 -28.42 -7.67 -7.48
C VAL A 428 -28.66 -7.11 -6.07
N THR A 429 -28.96 -5.82 -5.93
CA THR A 429 -29.32 -5.24 -4.63
C THR A 429 -30.63 -5.83 -4.10
N ALA A 430 -31.61 -6.04 -4.97
CA ALA A 430 -32.87 -6.69 -4.64
C ALA A 430 -32.73 -8.23 -4.47
N HIS A 431 -31.78 -8.84 -5.18
CA HIS A 431 -31.54 -10.29 -5.22
C HIS A 431 -30.08 -10.62 -4.93
N PRO A 432 -29.60 -10.45 -3.69
CA PRO A 432 -28.18 -10.68 -3.35
C PRO A 432 -27.72 -12.12 -3.61
N ASP A 433 -28.64 -13.09 -3.59
CA ASP A 433 -28.36 -14.50 -3.91
C ASP A 433 -28.20 -14.79 -5.42
N PHE A 434 -28.41 -13.78 -6.28
CA PHE A 434 -28.06 -13.81 -7.70
C PHE A 434 -26.57 -13.47 -7.96
N SER A 435 -25.84 -12.98 -6.95
CA SER A 435 -24.47 -12.51 -7.10
C SER A 435 -23.52 -13.25 -6.16
N HIS A 436 -22.55 -13.98 -6.71
CA HIS A 436 -21.55 -14.65 -5.91
C HIS A 436 -20.47 -13.66 -5.49
N ASP A 437 -20.39 -13.38 -4.19
CA ASP A 437 -19.40 -12.46 -3.62
C ASP A 437 -19.47 -11.05 -4.24
N GLY A 438 -20.68 -10.55 -4.52
CA GLY A 438 -20.87 -9.21 -5.09
C GLY A 438 -20.50 -9.07 -6.57
N ALA A 439 -20.27 -10.17 -7.29
CA ALA A 439 -20.03 -10.16 -8.74
C ALA A 439 -21.14 -9.45 -9.54
N LYS A 440 -20.73 -8.62 -10.49
CA LYS A 440 -21.59 -8.00 -11.52
C LYS A 440 -21.25 -8.59 -12.90
N GLY A 441 -21.13 -7.73 -13.92
CA GLY A 441 -20.62 -8.10 -15.24
C GLY A 441 -19.16 -7.70 -15.44
N THR A 442 -18.61 -8.12 -16.58
CA THR A 442 -17.35 -7.63 -17.12
C THR A 442 -17.64 -6.65 -18.26
N ILE A 443 -17.08 -5.45 -18.20
CA ILE A 443 -17.19 -4.44 -19.26
C ILE A 443 -15.96 -4.56 -20.16
N SER A 444 -16.17 -4.84 -21.44
CA SER A 444 -15.10 -4.80 -22.40
C SER A 444 -14.92 -3.41 -22.98
N LEU A 445 -13.71 -2.86 -22.82
CA LEU A 445 -13.37 -1.50 -23.21
C LEU A 445 -12.49 -1.47 -24.46
N THR A 446 -12.73 -0.43 -25.26
CA THR A 446 -11.87 -0.02 -26.38
C THR A 446 -11.42 1.42 -26.13
N GLY A 447 -10.47 1.92 -26.93
CA GLY A 447 -10.15 3.36 -26.93
C GLY A 447 -10.64 4.07 -28.19
N TYR A 448 -11.30 3.35 -29.10
CA TYR A 448 -11.82 3.90 -30.34
C TYR A 448 -12.92 4.93 -30.06
N GLU A 449 -12.81 6.10 -30.69
CA GLU A 449 -13.60 7.33 -30.50
C GLU A 449 -13.59 7.96 -29.09
N CYS A 450 -13.63 7.18 -28.01
CA CYS A 450 -13.83 7.68 -26.64
C CYS A 450 -13.68 6.56 -25.59
N LEU A 451 -13.77 6.91 -24.30
CA LEU A 451 -14.02 5.98 -23.20
C LEU A 451 -15.26 6.45 -22.44
N PHE A 452 -16.28 5.59 -22.33
CA PHE A 452 -17.58 5.92 -21.71
C PHE A 452 -18.23 7.19 -22.28
N GLY A 453 -18.05 7.43 -23.59
CA GLY A 453 -18.56 8.58 -24.33
C GLY A 453 -17.68 9.84 -24.24
N LYS A 454 -16.67 9.82 -23.36
CA LYS A 454 -15.77 10.94 -23.05
C LYS A 454 -14.46 10.87 -23.84
N ILE A 455 -13.95 12.04 -24.23
CA ILE A 455 -12.61 12.17 -24.82
C ILE A 455 -11.58 12.28 -23.70
N ILE A 456 -10.73 11.27 -23.58
CA ILE A 456 -9.73 11.14 -22.52
C ILE A 456 -8.29 11.30 -23.04
N ASP A 457 -8.13 11.42 -24.36
CA ASP A 457 -6.87 11.62 -25.07
C ASP A 457 -7.12 12.38 -26.39
N GLU A 458 -6.21 13.27 -26.80
CA GLU A 458 -6.34 14.08 -28.01
C GLU A 458 -6.41 13.21 -29.28
N ASP A 459 -5.73 12.07 -29.29
CA ASP A 459 -5.69 11.18 -30.44
C ASP A 459 -7.07 10.57 -30.78
N GLN A 460 -8.02 10.56 -29.85
CA GLN A 460 -9.39 10.10 -30.09
C GLN A 460 -10.22 11.08 -30.93
N LEU A 461 -9.79 12.34 -31.05
CA LEU A 461 -10.60 13.41 -31.65
C LEU A 461 -10.84 13.22 -33.14
N ASP A 462 -9.85 12.72 -33.88
CA ASP A 462 -9.99 12.52 -35.33
C ASP A 462 -11.09 11.48 -35.62
N ASP A 463 -11.03 10.32 -34.97
CA ASP A 463 -12.03 9.26 -35.09
C ASP A 463 -13.40 9.75 -34.60
N ARG A 464 -13.45 10.44 -33.44
CA ARG A 464 -14.71 10.94 -32.88
C ARG A 464 -15.36 11.97 -33.80
N ASN A 465 -14.61 12.95 -34.28
CA ASN A 465 -15.16 14.04 -35.09
C ASN A 465 -15.59 13.55 -36.46
N LEU A 466 -14.85 12.60 -37.05
CA LEU A 466 -15.30 11.92 -38.26
C LEU A 466 -16.63 11.21 -38.02
N ALA A 467 -16.73 10.42 -36.94
CA ALA A 467 -17.96 9.71 -36.60
C ALA A 467 -19.14 10.64 -36.28
N LEU A 468 -18.91 11.76 -35.58
CA LEU A 468 -19.93 12.78 -35.32
C LEU A 468 -20.44 13.40 -36.61
N ALA A 469 -19.53 13.85 -37.48
CA ALA A 469 -19.87 14.47 -38.76
C ALA A 469 -20.64 13.51 -39.68
N ASP A 470 -20.20 12.25 -39.78
CA ASP A 470 -20.85 11.21 -40.58
C ASP A 470 -22.29 10.91 -40.11
N ASN A 471 -22.59 11.22 -38.84
CA ASN A 471 -23.90 11.04 -38.21
C ASN A 471 -24.68 12.36 -38.05
N GLY A 472 -24.23 13.45 -38.66
CA GLY A 472 -24.92 14.74 -38.65
C GLY A 472 -24.83 15.51 -37.33
N TYR A 473 -23.90 15.16 -36.45
CA TYR A 473 -23.63 15.87 -35.20
C TYR A 473 -22.51 16.91 -35.38
N GLU A 474 -22.53 17.95 -34.55
CA GLU A 474 -21.44 18.91 -34.48
C GLU A 474 -20.16 18.25 -33.97
N THR A 475 -19.04 18.57 -34.63
CA THR A 475 -17.70 18.17 -34.17
C THR A 475 -17.34 18.90 -32.89
N ILE A 476 -16.54 18.25 -32.05
CA ILE A 476 -16.06 18.77 -30.78
C ILE A 476 -14.58 19.16 -30.86
N SER A 477 -14.17 20.11 -30.03
CA SER A 477 -12.77 20.54 -29.91
C SER A 477 -12.46 20.88 -28.44
N PRO A 478 -12.48 19.90 -27.53
CA PRO A 478 -12.17 20.13 -26.13
C PRO A 478 -10.75 20.63 -25.95
N THR A 479 -10.56 21.51 -24.99
CA THR A 479 -9.26 21.96 -24.51
C THR A 479 -8.52 20.84 -23.77
N ALA A 480 -7.20 20.98 -23.62
CA ALA A 480 -6.40 20.02 -22.85
C ALA A 480 -6.90 19.87 -21.40
N ASP A 481 -7.40 20.96 -20.79
CA ASP A 481 -7.98 20.93 -19.44
C ASP A 481 -9.28 20.12 -19.39
N GLU A 482 -10.13 20.22 -20.42
CA GLU A 482 -11.36 19.43 -20.54
C GLU A 482 -11.06 17.94 -20.78
N ILE A 483 -10.04 17.62 -21.60
CA ILE A 483 -9.58 16.23 -21.80
C ILE A 483 -9.03 15.66 -20.48
N ALA A 484 -8.25 16.44 -19.73
CA ALA A 484 -7.75 16.03 -18.42
C ALA A 484 -8.89 15.80 -17.42
N ALA A 485 -9.91 16.67 -17.40
CA ALA A 485 -11.10 16.51 -16.57
C ALA A 485 -11.91 15.27 -16.95
N ASN A 486 -12.13 15.01 -18.24
CA ASN A 486 -12.79 13.80 -18.74
C ASN A 486 -12.02 12.54 -18.34
N ARG A 487 -10.70 12.57 -18.41
CA ARG A 487 -9.83 11.45 -18.00
C ARG A 487 -9.93 11.17 -16.51
N GLU A 488 -10.04 12.21 -15.68
CA GLU A 488 -10.28 12.09 -14.24
C GLU A 488 -11.68 11.50 -13.95
N GLU A 489 -12.71 12.02 -14.62
CA GLU A 489 -14.07 11.51 -14.45
C GLU A 489 -14.18 10.04 -14.87
N ALA A 490 -13.57 9.66 -15.99
CA ALA A 490 -13.50 8.26 -16.43
C ALA A 490 -12.79 7.36 -15.41
N ARG A 491 -11.71 7.85 -14.75
CA ARG A 491 -11.06 7.12 -13.66
C ARG A 491 -12.00 6.92 -12.48
N ASN A 492 -12.72 7.97 -12.07
CA ASN A 492 -13.68 7.88 -10.98
C ASN A 492 -14.82 6.90 -11.28
N LEU A 493 -15.33 6.90 -12.51
CA LEU A 493 -16.33 5.92 -12.97
C LEU A 493 -15.77 4.49 -12.90
N ILE A 494 -14.54 4.27 -13.37
CA ILE A 494 -13.84 2.97 -13.29
C ILE A 494 -13.71 2.52 -11.83
N ASP A 495 -13.25 3.41 -10.94
CA ASP A 495 -13.06 3.07 -9.52
C ASP A 495 -14.41 2.74 -8.86
N ARG A 496 -15.48 3.47 -9.17
CA ARG A 496 -16.83 3.15 -8.67
C ARG A 496 -17.32 1.80 -9.19
N LEU A 497 -17.12 1.50 -10.48
CA LEU A 497 -17.47 0.22 -11.08
C LEU A 497 -16.71 -0.94 -10.41
N LEU A 498 -15.39 -0.80 -10.20
CA LEU A 498 -14.59 -1.79 -9.48
C LEU A 498 -15.07 -1.98 -8.03
N GLN A 499 -15.39 -0.87 -7.35
CA GLN A 499 -15.87 -0.91 -5.97
C GLN A 499 -17.20 -1.66 -5.85
N THR A 500 -18.07 -1.55 -6.85
CA THR A 500 -19.41 -2.17 -6.86
C THR A 500 -19.45 -3.58 -7.46
N GLY A 501 -18.29 -4.13 -7.83
CA GLY A 501 -18.15 -5.53 -8.26
C GLY A 501 -18.10 -5.75 -9.78
N TRP A 502 -17.98 -4.70 -10.59
CA TRP A 502 -17.71 -4.81 -12.02
C TRP A 502 -16.24 -5.14 -12.28
N GLN A 503 -16.00 -5.84 -13.39
CA GLN A 503 -14.66 -6.15 -13.90
C GLN A 503 -14.46 -5.55 -15.29
N PHE A 504 -13.20 -5.48 -15.75
CA PHE A 504 -12.87 -4.99 -17.09
C PHE A 504 -12.20 -6.05 -17.95
N ALA A 505 -12.44 -5.94 -19.26
CA ALA A 505 -11.78 -6.70 -20.31
C ALA A 505 -11.27 -5.76 -21.41
N SER A 506 -10.21 -6.15 -22.11
CA SER A 506 -9.75 -5.42 -23.30
C SER A 506 -10.44 -6.00 -24.54
N SER A 507 -11.00 -5.12 -25.38
CA SER A 507 -11.41 -5.44 -26.75
C SER A 507 -10.47 -4.79 -27.78
N SER A 508 -9.17 -4.73 -27.47
CA SER A 508 -8.21 -3.95 -28.25
C SER A 508 -8.50 -2.43 -28.20
N TYR A 509 -7.57 -1.59 -28.66
CA TYR A 509 -7.80 -0.15 -28.75
C TYR A 509 -8.83 0.18 -29.83
N GLY A 510 -8.53 -0.17 -31.08
CA GLY A 510 -9.32 0.15 -32.27
C GLY A 510 -10.45 -0.83 -32.56
N PHE A 511 -10.75 -1.76 -31.64
CA PHE A 511 -11.70 -2.86 -31.88
C PHE A 511 -11.34 -3.67 -33.13
N ILE A 512 -10.04 -3.92 -33.35
CA ILE A 512 -9.53 -4.48 -34.60
C ILE A 512 -9.87 -5.95 -34.76
N ASP A 513 -9.97 -6.41 -36.01
CA ASP A 513 -10.07 -7.83 -36.35
C ASP A 513 -8.73 -8.52 -36.05
N ILE A 514 -8.60 -9.08 -34.84
CA ILE A 514 -7.35 -9.66 -34.34
C ILE A 514 -6.89 -10.86 -35.18
N GLY A 515 -7.79 -11.76 -35.55
CA GLY A 515 -7.47 -12.95 -36.35
C GLY A 515 -6.83 -12.60 -37.70
N ASN A 516 -7.29 -11.53 -38.33
CA ASN A 516 -6.83 -11.07 -39.65
C ASN A 516 -5.79 -9.94 -39.59
N SER A 517 -5.42 -9.45 -38.41
CA SER A 517 -4.43 -8.37 -38.27
C SER A 517 -3.00 -8.90 -38.16
N GLU A 518 -2.07 -8.18 -38.78
CA GLU A 518 -0.64 -8.44 -38.66
C GLU A 518 -0.16 -8.24 -37.21
N PHE A 519 0.89 -8.96 -36.82
CA PHE A 519 1.38 -8.96 -35.44
C PHE A 519 1.80 -7.56 -34.98
N GLU A 520 2.50 -6.79 -35.80
CA GLU A 520 2.92 -5.43 -35.44
C GLU A 520 1.73 -4.46 -35.25
N LYS A 521 0.65 -4.66 -36.02
CA LYS A 521 -0.60 -3.90 -35.81
C LYS A 521 -1.22 -4.23 -34.45
N ILE A 522 -1.23 -5.50 -34.06
CA ILE A 522 -1.73 -5.92 -32.74
C ILE A 522 -0.88 -5.33 -31.61
N LYS A 523 0.45 -5.34 -31.76
CA LYS A 523 1.36 -4.74 -30.77
C LYS A 523 1.12 -3.23 -30.61
N ALA A 524 1.02 -2.52 -31.73
CA ALA A 524 0.76 -1.08 -31.73
C ALA A 524 -0.60 -0.75 -31.11
N ASP A 525 -1.65 -1.48 -31.49
CA ASP A 525 -3.00 -1.33 -30.96
C ASP A 525 -3.06 -1.62 -29.46
N HIS A 526 -2.46 -2.71 -29.00
CA HIS A 526 -2.40 -3.04 -27.58
C HIS A 526 -1.55 -2.03 -26.78
N GLY A 527 -0.41 -1.58 -27.31
CA GLY A 527 0.41 -0.56 -26.67
C GLY A 527 -0.35 0.75 -26.44
N LYS A 528 -1.17 1.14 -27.43
CA LYS A 528 -2.06 2.30 -27.33
C LYS A 528 -3.18 2.09 -26.31
N TRP A 529 -3.82 0.91 -26.32
CA TRP A 529 -4.80 0.52 -25.30
C TRP A 529 -4.22 0.61 -23.90
N GLN A 530 -3.01 0.06 -23.68
CA GLN A 530 -2.36 0.05 -22.37
C GLN A 530 -2.01 1.47 -21.90
N ALA A 531 -1.49 2.32 -22.80
CA ALA A 531 -1.12 3.69 -22.47
C ALA A 531 -2.34 4.54 -22.07
N GLN A 532 -3.45 4.43 -22.80
CA GLN A 532 -4.59 5.33 -22.62
C GLN A 532 -5.67 4.76 -21.69
N ILE A 533 -6.10 3.51 -21.92
CA ILE A 533 -7.22 2.84 -21.24
C ILE A 533 -6.73 1.96 -20.09
N GLY A 534 -5.71 1.13 -20.34
CA GLY A 534 -5.11 0.23 -19.34
C GLY A 534 -4.54 0.98 -18.13
N SER A 535 -4.02 2.18 -18.34
CA SER A 535 -3.53 3.06 -17.28
C SER A 535 -4.62 3.57 -16.33
N LEU A 536 -5.91 3.39 -16.65
CA LEU A 536 -7.03 3.75 -15.79
C LEU A 536 -7.66 2.53 -15.08
N THR A 537 -7.58 1.32 -15.66
CA THR A 537 -8.45 0.16 -15.30
C THR A 537 -7.85 -0.85 -14.32
N ARG A 538 -6.62 -0.62 -13.83
CA ARG A 538 -5.75 -1.63 -13.18
C ARG A 538 -5.38 -2.76 -14.17
N PRO A 539 -4.51 -3.73 -13.82
CA PRO A 539 -4.20 -4.84 -14.73
C PRO A 539 -5.47 -5.59 -15.17
N VAL A 540 -5.66 -5.71 -16.48
CA VAL A 540 -6.79 -6.42 -17.09
C VAL A 540 -6.32 -7.75 -17.64
N GLU A 541 -6.92 -8.84 -17.15
CA GLU A 541 -6.50 -10.21 -17.46
C GLU A 541 -7.41 -10.90 -18.48
N PHE A 542 -8.53 -10.26 -18.86
CA PHE A 542 -9.48 -10.79 -19.83
C PHE A 542 -9.33 -10.05 -21.17
N PHE A 543 -8.91 -10.77 -22.21
CA PHE A 543 -8.98 -10.33 -23.60
C PHE A 543 -10.27 -10.82 -24.28
N ASN A 544 -11.17 -9.89 -24.58
CA ASN A 544 -12.40 -10.14 -25.31
C ASN A 544 -12.13 -9.97 -26.80
N TYR A 545 -12.14 -11.05 -27.59
CA TYR A 545 -11.85 -10.97 -29.03
C TYR A 545 -12.91 -10.12 -29.74
N PRO A 546 -12.54 -8.98 -30.34
CA PRO A 546 -13.49 -8.13 -31.07
C PRO A 546 -14.15 -8.93 -32.19
N SER A 547 -15.48 -8.80 -32.28
CA SER A 547 -16.31 -9.50 -33.28
C SER A 547 -16.12 -11.03 -33.33
N GLY A 548 -15.54 -11.64 -32.28
CA GLY A 548 -15.26 -13.08 -32.25
C GLY A 548 -14.12 -13.54 -33.15
N SER A 549 -13.25 -12.64 -33.62
CA SER A 549 -12.09 -12.99 -34.45
C SER A 549 -10.96 -13.57 -33.60
N ILE A 550 -10.93 -14.89 -33.48
CA ILE A 550 -10.06 -15.62 -32.56
C ILE A 550 -8.69 -15.97 -33.16
N LEU A 551 -7.70 -16.13 -32.29
CA LEU A 551 -6.41 -16.73 -32.62
C LEU A 551 -6.34 -18.15 -32.06
N ALA A 552 -5.67 -19.06 -32.79
CA ALA A 552 -5.30 -20.34 -32.21
C ALA A 552 -4.32 -20.11 -31.05
N GLY A 553 -4.43 -20.86 -29.95
CA GLY A 553 -3.56 -20.65 -28.79
C GLY A 553 -2.06 -20.93 -29.03
N SER A 554 -1.72 -21.60 -30.14
CA SER A 554 -0.35 -21.81 -30.61
C SER A 554 0.18 -20.70 -31.52
N ASP A 555 -0.67 -19.75 -31.92
CA ASP A 555 -0.30 -18.59 -32.73
C ASP A 555 0.63 -17.67 -31.93
N GLU A 556 1.72 -17.21 -32.52
CA GLU A 556 2.71 -16.32 -31.87
C GLU A 556 2.07 -15.04 -31.32
N ARG A 557 1.03 -14.52 -31.99
CA ARG A 557 0.28 -13.34 -31.57
C ARG A 557 -0.50 -13.63 -30.28
N ALA A 558 -1.08 -14.82 -30.16
CA ALA A 558 -1.76 -15.26 -28.94
C ALA A 558 -0.78 -15.55 -27.79
N ILE A 559 0.42 -16.09 -28.10
CA ILE A 559 1.50 -16.25 -27.12
C ILE A 559 1.88 -14.90 -26.53
N TRP A 560 2.12 -13.92 -27.40
CA TRP A 560 2.51 -12.58 -27.00
C TRP A 560 1.44 -11.87 -26.15
N LEU A 561 0.15 -11.99 -26.51
CA LEU A 561 -0.95 -11.47 -25.67
C LEU A 561 -0.94 -12.06 -24.26
N ARG A 562 -0.61 -13.36 -24.09
CA ARG A 562 -0.45 -13.96 -22.76
C ARG A 562 0.73 -13.39 -21.98
N GLU A 563 1.82 -13.06 -22.68
CA GLU A 563 2.98 -12.39 -22.09
C GLU A 563 2.65 -10.96 -21.64
N GLN A 564 1.66 -10.31 -22.26
CA GLN A 564 1.14 -9.00 -21.82
C GLN A 564 0.26 -9.08 -20.57
N GLY A 565 0.00 -10.29 -20.03
CA GLY A 565 -0.75 -10.48 -18.79
C GLY A 565 -2.16 -11.04 -18.97
N PHE A 566 -2.63 -11.23 -20.20
CA PHE A 566 -3.94 -11.84 -20.43
C PHE A 566 -3.93 -13.34 -20.07
N ILE A 567 -4.96 -13.75 -19.33
CA ILE A 567 -5.16 -15.14 -18.88
C ILE A 567 -6.44 -15.71 -19.51
N LEU A 568 -7.51 -14.92 -19.55
CA LEU A 568 -8.80 -15.33 -20.11
C LEU A 568 -8.98 -14.73 -21.50
N PHE A 569 -9.44 -15.55 -22.44
CA PHE A 569 -9.70 -15.17 -23.82
C PHE A 569 -11.14 -15.56 -24.20
N GLY A 570 -11.90 -14.62 -24.77
CA GLY A 570 -13.33 -14.81 -25.04
C GLY A 570 -13.67 -14.63 -26.50
N GLY A 571 -14.11 -15.69 -27.18
CA GLY A 571 -14.66 -15.63 -28.54
C GLY A 571 -16.20 -15.61 -28.54
N LEU A 572 -16.81 -15.66 -29.72
CA LEU A 572 -18.25 -15.85 -29.87
C LEU A 572 -18.56 -17.32 -30.14
N GLY A 573 -19.59 -17.86 -29.49
CA GLY A 573 -20.05 -19.22 -29.70
C GLY A 573 -21.52 -19.42 -29.33
N THR A 574 -22.02 -20.64 -29.52
CA THR A 574 -23.44 -21.00 -29.27
C THR A 574 -23.62 -21.92 -28.06
N THR A 575 -22.52 -22.29 -27.40
CA THR A 575 -22.49 -23.23 -26.28
C THR A 575 -21.56 -22.76 -25.18
N ALA A 576 -21.72 -23.29 -23.96
CA ALA A 576 -20.78 -23.11 -22.85
C ALA A 576 -19.47 -23.88 -23.06
N TYR A 577 -18.67 -23.45 -24.04
CA TYR A 577 -17.36 -24.03 -24.31
C TYR A 577 -16.29 -23.37 -23.44
N LEU A 578 -15.42 -24.20 -22.85
CA LEU A 578 -14.25 -23.76 -22.08
C LEU A 578 -13.07 -24.68 -22.39
N TYR A 579 -11.94 -24.08 -22.71
CA TYR A 579 -10.67 -24.77 -22.91
C TYR A 579 -9.59 -24.19 -21.98
N ALA A 580 -8.91 -25.06 -21.23
CA ALA A 580 -7.78 -24.67 -20.39
C ALA A 580 -6.48 -25.11 -21.06
N GLY A 581 -5.73 -24.15 -21.59
CA GLY A 581 -4.43 -24.37 -22.21
C GLY A 581 -3.27 -24.17 -21.23
N ASN A 582 -2.05 -24.14 -21.76
CA ASN A 582 -0.88 -23.83 -20.95
C ASN A 582 -0.81 -22.32 -20.67
N GLY A 583 -1.18 -21.91 -19.45
CA GLY A 583 -1.13 -20.54 -18.98
C GLY A 583 -2.24 -19.62 -19.53
N TYR A 584 -3.34 -20.18 -20.03
CA TYR A 584 -4.52 -19.42 -20.45
C TYR A 584 -5.79 -20.26 -20.41
N ILE A 585 -6.94 -19.58 -20.38
CA ILE A 585 -8.27 -20.14 -20.51
C ILE A 585 -8.96 -19.46 -21.70
N TYR A 586 -9.63 -20.25 -22.52
CA TYR A 586 -10.50 -19.77 -23.59
C TYR A 586 -11.95 -20.13 -23.28
N VAL A 587 -12.87 -19.21 -23.55
CA VAL A 587 -14.31 -19.40 -23.40
C VAL A 587 -15.07 -18.91 -24.63
N ASP A 588 -16.15 -19.60 -24.96
CA ASP A 588 -17.16 -19.08 -25.88
C ASP A 588 -18.14 -18.18 -25.12
N LYS A 589 -18.39 -16.98 -25.64
CA LYS A 589 -19.47 -16.11 -25.17
C LYS A 589 -20.68 -16.26 -26.08
N THR A 590 -21.83 -16.57 -25.51
CA THR A 590 -23.09 -16.62 -26.25
C THR A 590 -23.67 -15.21 -26.37
N PRO A 591 -23.79 -14.64 -27.58
CA PRO A 591 -24.43 -13.33 -27.75
C PRO A 591 -25.93 -13.41 -27.43
N ILE A 592 -26.44 -12.42 -26.69
CA ILE A 592 -27.87 -12.24 -26.41
C ILE A 592 -28.27 -10.88 -26.98
N ASN A 593 -29.11 -10.90 -28.02
CA ASN A 593 -29.54 -9.75 -28.82
C ASN A 593 -30.76 -10.12 -29.68
N GLY A 594 -31.38 -9.17 -30.37
CA GLY A 594 -32.57 -9.43 -31.17
C GLY A 594 -32.42 -10.57 -32.20
N PHE A 595 -31.27 -10.69 -32.89
CA PHE A 595 -31.05 -11.78 -33.83
C PHE A 595 -31.03 -13.15 -33.14
N THR A 596 -30.29 -13.27 -32.03
CA THR A 596 -30.15 -14.53 -31.29
C THR A 596 -31.43 -14.94 -30.58
N LEU A 597 -32.23 -13.97 -30.11
CA LEU A 597 -33.55 -14.20 -29.54
C LEU A 597 -34.52 -14.75 -30.59
N ARG A 598 -34.61 -14.12 -31.78
CA ARG A 598 -35.40 -14.65 -32.91
C ARG A 598 -34.94 -16.03 -33.40
N ASN A 599 -33.66 -16.36 -33.17
CA ASN A 599 -33.04 -17.61 -33.59
C ASN A 599 -32.62 -18.48 -32.39
N ALA A 600 -33.41 -18.47 -31.31
CA ALA A 600 -33.05 -19.07 -30.03
C ALA A 600 -32.59 -20.54 -30.11
N ALA A 601 -33.19 -21.34 -31.00
CA ALA A 601 -32.81 -22.73 -31.21
C ALA A 601 -31.39 -22.88 -31.78
N LEU A 602 -30.98 -21.99 -32.70
CA LEU A 602 -29.64 -22.00 -33.31
C LEU A 602 -28.55 -21.67 -32.28
N TYR A 603 -28.85 -20.74 -31.37
CA TYR A 603 -27.95 -20.32 -30.29
C TYR A 603 -28.14 -21.12 -29.00
N LYS A 604 -29.02 -22.12 -29.02
CA LYS A 604 -29.34 -23.02 -27.91
C LYS A 604 -29.71 -22.26 -26.63
N LEU A 605 -30.46 -21.17 -26.75
CA LEU A 605 -30.80 -20.29 -25.63
C LEU A 605 -31.72 -20.93 -24.59
N GLY A 606 -32.50 -21.93 -24.98
CA GLY A 606 -33.41 -22.66 -24.07
C GLY A 606 -32.72 -23.37 -22.89
N ARG A 607 -31.38 -23.47 -22.90
CA ARG A 607 -30.62 -23.92 -21.71
C ARG A 607 -30.50 -22.84 -20.63
N LEU A 608 -30.60 -21.56 -21.02
CA LEU A 608 -30.44 -20.37 -20.20
C LEU A 608 -31.79 -19.81 -19.74
N PHE A 609 -32.70 -19.57 -20.69
CA PHE A 609 -33.99 -18.89 -20.48
C PHE A 609 -34.97 -19.14 -21.63
N ASP A 610 -36.23 -18.75 -21.44
CA ASP A 610 -37.24 -18.72 -22.49
C ASP A 610 -37.12 -17.44 -23.35
N ALA A 611 -36.63 -17.59 -24.57
CA ALA A 611 -36.33 -16.45 -25.45
C ALA A 611 -37.59 -15.69 -25.89
N ASP A 612 -38.74 -16.36 -25.97
CA ASP A 612 -40.00 -15.75 -26.38
C ASP A 612 -40.53 -14.76 -25.33
N LYS A 613 -40.15 -14.94 -24.06
CA LYS A 613 -40.46 -13.97 -23.00
C LYS A 613 -39.55 -12.76 -23.02
N VAL A 614 -38.29 -12.96 -23.42
CA VAL A 614 -37.28 -11.91 -23.43
C VAL A 614 -37.42 -11.03 -24.67
N TYR A 615 -37.79 -11.59 -25.81
CA TYR A 615 -37.96 -10.85 -27.07
C TYR A 615 -39.22 -9.99 -27.06
N ASP A 616 -39.07 -8.67 -27.19
CA ASP A 616 -40.19 -7.75 -27.27
C ASP A 616 -40.56 -7.46 -28.73
N GLU A 617 -41.44 -8.30 -29.29
CA GLU A 617 -41.96 -8.12 -30.65
C GLU A 617 -42.83 -6.85 -30.77
N GLY A 618 -43.45 -6.39 -29.69
CA GLY A 618 -44.36 -5.25 -29.73
C GLY A 618 -43.67 -3.90 -29.93
N VAL A 619 -42.36 -3.85 -29.69
CA VAL A 619 -41.53 -2.65 -29.75
C VAL A 619 -40.59 -2.64 -30.97
N ARG A 620 -40.34 -3.80 -31.60
CA ARG A 620 -39.33 -4.01 -32.65
C ARG A 620 -39.85 -3.95 -34.09
#